data_AF-A0A843I2D4-F1
#
_entry.id   AF-A0A843I2D4-F1
#
_cell.length_a   1.000
_cell.length_b   1.000
_cell.length_c   1.000
_cell.angle_alpha   90.00
_cell.angle_beta   90.00
_cell.angle_gamma   90.00
#
_symmetry.space_group_name_H-M   'P 1'
#
loop_
_entity.id
_entity.type
_entity.pdbx_description
1 polymer ?
#
loop_
_entity_poly.entity_id
_entity_poly.type
_entity_poly.pdbx_seq_one_letter_code
_entity_poly.pdbx_strand_id
1 'polypeptide(L)' 'EARLNGVSGTVEKIEFYIDNKMQFSDTEAPYLWTWTKLSIFSHTVKVIAYYDAVNTTSNEIKVWKLL' A
#
# COMPACT_ATOMS: atom_id res chain seq x y z
N GLU A 1 9.44 -5.48 3.30
CA GLU A 1 8.23 -5.32 4.13
C GLU A 1 8.03 -3.83 4.39
N ALA A 2 6.88 -3.24 4.03
CA ALA A 2 6.57 -1.87 4.40
C ALA A 2 6.04 -1.88 5.85
N ARG A 3 6.72 -1.19 6.77
CA ARG A 3 6.29 -1.08 8.17
C ARG A 3 5.57 0.26 8.37
N LEU A 4 4.31 0.22 8.79
CA LEU A 4 3.57 1.40 9.24
C LEU A 4 4.05 1.76 10.65
N ASN A 5 4.98 2.70 10.76
CA ASN A 5 5.39 3.25 12.04
C ASN A 5 4.54 4.50 12.33
N GLY A 6 3.74 4.49 13.42
CA GLY A 6 3.14 5.72 13.97
C GLY A 6 1.62 5.89 13.85
N VAL A 7 0.84 4.82 13.70
CA VAL A 7 -0.63 4.91 13.76
C VAL A 7 -1.09 4.56 15.18
N SER A 8 -1.67 5.52 15.90
CA SER A 8 -2.30 5.33 17.23
C SER A 8 -3.81 5.03 17.14
N GLY A 9 -4.33 4.91 15.92
CA GLY A 9 -5.75 4.80 15.59
C GLY A 9 -6.16 3.45 15.02
N THR A 10 -7.46 3.24 14.87
CA THR A 10 -7.97 2.04 14.16
C THR A 10 -7.83 2.28 12.66
N VAL A 11 -7.10 1.39 11.98
CA VAL A 11 -6.99 1.42 10.52
C VAL A 11 -8.32 0.96 9.93
N GLU A 12 -8.92 1.80 9.11
CA GLU A 12 -10.20 1.52 8.45
C GLU A 12 -9.99 0.89 7.06
N LYS A 13 -8.91 1.31 6.39
CA LYS A 13 -8.60 0.91 5.02
C LYS A 13 -7.13 1.10 4.71
N ILE A 14 -6.57 0.18 3.93
CA ILE A 14 -5.29 0.31 3.26
C ILE A 14 -5.51 0.37 1.75
N GLU A 15 -4.88 1.30 1.07
CA GLU A 15 -4.87 1.37 -0.39
C GLU A 15 -3.46 1.11 -0.92
N PHE A 16 -3.38 0.27 -1.96
CA PHE A 16 -2.15 -0.12 -2.63
C PHE A 16 -2.08 0.49 -4.02
N TYR A 17 -0.93 1.06 -4.36
CA TYR A 17 -0.67 1.76 -5.61
C TYR A 17 0.61 1.23 -6.27
N ILE A 18 0.61 1.21 -7.60
CA ILE A 18 1.81 1.08 -8.44
C ILE A 18 1.90 2.33 -9.29
N ASP A 19 3.03 3.02 -9.27
CA ASP A 19 3.31 4.21 -10.09
C ASP A 19 2.17 5.24 -10.02
N ASN A 20 1.71 5.51 -8.79
CA ASN A 20 0.58 6.38 -8.46
C ASN A 20 -0.80 5.95 -8.99
N LYS A 21 -0.92 4.76 -9.58
CA LYS A 21 -2.21 4.17 -9.97
C LYS A 21 -2.70 3.21 -8.89
N MET A 22 -3.89 3.47 -8.35
CA MET A 22 -4.56 2.58 -7.39
C MET A 22 -4.76 1.20 -8.00
N GLN A 23 -4.37 0.16 -7.25
CA GLN A 23 -4.50 -1.24 -7.65
C GLN A 23 -5.51 -1.98 -6.79
N PHE A 24 -5.50 -1.72 -5.49
CA PHE A 24 -6.32 -2.46 -4.54
C PHE A 24 -6.62 -1.63 -3.29
N SER A 25 -7.75 -1.92 -2.66
CA SER A 25 -8.18 -1.36 -1.39
C SER A 25 -8.60 -2.50 -0.49
N ASP A 26 -8.00 -2.59 0.69
CA ASP A 26 -8.27 -3.60 1.69
C ASP A 26 -8.84 -2.95 2.96
N THR A 27 -9.95 -3.47 3.46
CA THR A 27 -10.63 -2.99 4.67
C THR A 27 -10.60 -4.02 5.80
N GLU A 28 -10.03 -5.20 5.57
CA GLU A 28 -10.05 -6.30 6.54
C GLU A 28 -8.62 -6.69 6.93
N ALA A 29 -8.32 -6.63 8.23
CA ALA A 29 -7.02 -7.08 8.74
C ALA A 29 -6.94 -8.62 8.73
N PRO A 30 -5.78 -9.23 8.37
CA PRO A 30 -4.51 -8.59 8.02
C PRO A 30 -4.50 -8.04 6.59
N TYR A 31 -4.15 -6.75 6.44
CA TYR A 31 -4.18 -6.07 5.15
C TYR A 31 -3.14 -6.64 4.18
N LEU A 32 -3.61 -7.31 3.13
CA LEU A 32 -2.76 -8.08 2.23
C LEU A 32 -3.16 -7.85 0.79
N TRP A 33 -2.14 -7.56 -0.03
CA TRP A 33 -2.31 -7.48 -1.47
C TRP A 33 -1.17 -8.20 -2.18
N THR A 34 -1.54 -9.07 -3.12
CA THR A 34 -0.59 -9.79 -3.97
C THR A 34 -0.53 -9.16 -5.35
N TRP A 35 0.64 -8.66 -5.73
CA TRP A 35 0.87 -8.10 -7.06
C TRP A 35 1.14 -9.20 -8.10
N THR A 36 0.09 -9.70 -8.74
CA THR A 36 0.15 -10.78 -9.75
C THR A 36 0.42 -10.30 -11.18
N LYS A 37 0.11 -9.03 -11.50
CA LYS A 37 0.28 -8.50 -12.85
C LYS A 37 1.77 -8.50 -13.26
N LEU A 38 2.04 -9.04 -14.44
CA LEU A 38 3.37 -8.99 -15.04
C LEU A 38 3.79 -7.53 -15.25
N SER A 39 4.99 -7.19 -14.82
CA SER A 39 5.57 -5.87 -15.00
C SER A 39 7.08 -5.95 -15.09
N ILE A 40 7.65 -5.08 -15.88
CA ILE A 40 9.08 -5.07 -16.20
C ILE A 40 9.57 -3.68 -15.82
N PHE A 41 10.79 -3.62 -15.28
CA PHE A 41 11.47 -2.41 -14.80
C PHE A 41 11.13 -2.03 -13.36
N SER A 42 11.58 -0.83 -12.98
CA SER A 42 11.41 -0.27 -11.65
C SER A 42 10.02 0.33 -11.52
N HIS A 43 9.39 0.04 -10.38
CA HIS A 43 8.08 0.59 -10.02
C HIS A 43 8.14 1.15 -8.61
N THR A 44 7.34 2.19 -8.37
CA THR A 44 7.11 2.69 -7.02
C THR A 44 5.83 2.06 -6.48
N VAL A 45 5.97 1.20 -5.48
CA VAL A 45 4.83 0.69 -4.71
C VAL A 45 4.57 1.66 -3.57
N LYS A 46 3.35 2.18 -3.51
CA LYS A 46 2.90 3.07 -2.46
C LYS A 46 1.73 2.45 -1.71
N VAL A 47 1.78 2.52 -0.39
CA VAL A 47 0.72 2.07 0.51
C VAL A 47 0.23 3.27 1.30
N ILE A 48 -1.09 3.48 1.34
CA ILE A 48 -1.72 4.54 2.12
C ILE A 48 -2.65 3.89 3.14
N ALA A 49 -2.45 4.20 4.42
CA ALA A 49 -3.35 3.80 5.49
C ALA A 49 -4.28 4.94 5.86
N TYR A 50 -5.57 4.64 5.96
CA TYR A 50 -6.62 5.52 6.45
C TYR A 50 -7.01 5.09 7.87
N TYR A 51 -6.98 6.01 8.81
CA TYR A 51 -7.26 5.75 10.23
C TYR A 51 -7.96 6.93 10.89
N ASP A 52 -8.69 6.66 11.97
CA ASP A 52 -9.43 7.67 12.76
C ASP A 52 -10.28 8.61 11.89
N ALA A 53 -11.04 8.05 10.94
CA ALA A 53 -11.96 8.68 9.97
C ALA A 53 -11.38 9.72 8.99
N VAL A 54 -10.32 10.44 9.35
CA VAL A 54 -9.78 11.56 8.55
C VAL A 54 -8.26 11.55 8.40
N ASN A 55 -7.55 10.74 9.19
CA ASN A 55 -6.09 10.72 9.15
C ASN A 55 -5.58 9.75 8.09
N THR A 56 -4.46 10.10 7.48
CA THR A 56 -3.75 9.21 6.56
C THR A 56 -2.26 9.19 6.85
N THR A 57 -1.63 8.06 6.54
CA THR A 57 -0.17 7.95 6.48
C THR A 57 0.20 7.12 5.26
N SER A 58 1.38 7.33 4.71
CA SER A 58 1.84 6.60 3.53
C SER A 58 3.26 6.10 3.68
N ASN A 59 3.55 5.03 2.95
CA ASN A 59 4.89 4.51 2.79
C ASN A 59 5.11 4.13 1.32
N GLU A 60 6.33 4.33 0.83
CA GLU A 60 6.71 4.03 -0.55
C GLU A 60 7.97 3.18 -0.58
N ILE A 61 8.00 2.20 -1.47
CA ILE A 61 9.17 1.39 -1.77
C ILE A 61 9.36 1.32 -3.28
N LYS A 62 10.59 1.56 -3.73
CA LYS A 62 10.98 1.27 -5.10
C LYS A 62 11.35 -0.20 -5.20
N VAL A 63 10.70 -0.91 -6.11
CA VAL A 63 10.98 -2.31 -6.40
C VAL A 63 11.34 -2.44 -7.86
N TRP A 64 12.23 -3.38 -8.16
CA TRP A 64 12.52 -3.77 -9.53
C TRP A 64 11.85 -5.11 -9.79
N LYS A 65 10.96 -5.15 -10.78
CA LYS A 65 10.24 -6.37 -11.17
C LYS A 65 10.77 -6.86 -12.50
N LEU A 66 11.14 -8.12 -12.52
CA LEU A 66 11.40 -8.89 -13.73
C LEU A 66 10.36 -10.00 -13.78
N LEU A 67 9.33 -9.81 -14.61
CA LEU A 67 8.18 -10.70 -14.78
C LEU A 67 7.21 -10.64 -13.58
#